data_AF-A0A0R3Q741-F1
#
_entry.id   AF-A0A0R3Q741-F1
#
_cell.length_a   1.000
_cell.length_b   1.000
_cell.length_c   1.000
_cell.angle_alpha   90.00
_cell.angle_beta   90.00
_cell.angle_gamma   90.00
#
_symmetry.space_group_name_H-M   'P 1'
#
loop_
_entity.id
_entity.type
_entity.pdbx_description
1 polymer ?
#
loop_
_entity_poly.entity_id
_entity_poly.type
_entity_poly.pdbx_seq_one_letter_code
_entity_poly.pdbx_strand_id
1 'polypeptide(L)'
;LKALSDTELVYVDTLEKLRSLRDVLNKEQEFSVDLEHNAQRSFLGLTCLMQISTRQMDYIIDPFPLWNDMHILNEPFTDPNILKVFHGADSDIVWLQRDFGIYVVNMFDTYKAMRVLNFSKFSYQHLVQTCCNHTLDKKFQKADWRLRPLTIAHKTYARSDTHYLLHCYDQLRKRLLSQENAANNLLEFVYNESAQTCLTVYKKPKFESDGYEKLLVGRKPLNSRQQFALAALWKWRDERARTDDESPQYVLPCHMMLQIAEVLPREMQGILACCSPVPVHVKQELHILHQIINTSRDQPLVKRPIYAPNIGSLTLEGVTSQLNKMNAVKAMLRCHLDFSSTKYNEEIRDIVTQHDDKVKCENGATTGSGDGFLSTELYTIGEDNEMESERLTKVMEKLEDWATPYECYRIAIIEQSSKANSECKEKNEKTAKREQSAPEEKKLWSHLDSTTNNPGFTEEK
;
A
#
# COMPACT_ATOMS: atom_id res chain seq x y z
N LEU A 1 -27.53 -19.68 10.22
CA LEU A 1 -27.17 -18.46 9.46
C LEU A 1 -28.44 -17.62 9.36
N LYS A 2 -28.46 -16.41 9.91
CA LYS A 2 -29.60 -15.49 9.73
C LYS A 2 -29.60 -14.99 8.29
N ALA A 3 -30.76 -14.70 7.73
CA ALA A 3 -30.82 -14.04 6.44
C ALA A 3 -30.36 -12.58 6.56
N LEU A 4 -29.77 -12.04 5.49
CA LEU A 4 -29.29 -10.66 5.44
C LEU A 4 -30.43 -9.64 5.58
N SER A 5 -31.65 -10.01 5.17
CA SER A 5 -32.88 -9.21 5.36
C SER A 5 -33.32 -9.11 6.82
N ASP A 6 -33.02 -10.15 7.61
CA ASP A 6 -33.53 -10.30 8.98
C ASP A 6 -32.48 -9.90 10.02
N THR A 7 -31.29 -9.50 9.54
CA THR A 7 -30.15 -9.11 10.36
C THR A 7 -30.06 -7.59 10.40
N GLU A 8 -30.11 -7.04 11.61
CA GLU A 8 -29.99 -5.62 11.83
C GLU A 8 -28.59 -5.13 11.39
N LEU A 9 -28.58 -4.00 10.69
CA LEU A 9 -27.36 -3.31 10.25
C LEU A 9 -27.23 -1.99 11.01
N VAL A 10 -26.17 -1.85 11.80
CA VAL A 10 -25.88 -0.62 12.54
C VAL A 10 -24.75 0.15 11.85
N TYR A 11 -25.01 1.42 11.53
CA TYR A 11 -24.00 2.32 11.00
C TYR A 11 -23.35 3.14 12.13
N VAL A 12 -22.06 2.95 12.33
CA VAL A 12 -21.27 3.53 13.42
C VAL A 12 -20.41 4.68 12.88
N ASP A 13 -20.83 5.90 13.19
CA ASP A 13 -20.25 7.16 12.71
C ASP A 13 -20.05 8.19 13.84
N THR A 14 -20.29 7.79 15.08
CA THR A 14 -20.21 8.62 16.29
C THR A 14 -19.51 7.85 17.41
N LEU A 15 -18.84 8.59 18.29
CA LEU A 15 -18.07 8.00 19.38
C LEU A 15 -18.96 7.19 20.35
N GLU A 16 -20.20 7.63 20.61
CA GLU A 16 -21.11 6.85 21.48
C GLU A 16 -21.48 5.50 20.86
N LYS A 17 -21.72 5.47 19.54
CA LYS A 17 -21.98 4.20 18.83
C LYS A 17 -20.75 3.31 18.80
N LEU A 18 -19.55 3.88 18.66
CA LEU A 18 -18.29 3.12 18.68
C LEU A 18 -18.04 2.50 20.07
N ARG A 19 -18.28 3.25 21.16
CA ARG A 19 -18.22 2.73 22.53
C ARG A 19 -19.26 1.63 22.76
N SER A 20 -20.49 1.85 22.29
CA SER A 20 -21.55 0.83 22.38
C SER A 20 -21.17 -0.45 21.63
N LEU A 21 -20.58 -0.32 20.43
CA LEU A 21 -20.08 -1.46 19.67
C LEU A 21 -18.98 -2.19 20.43
N ARG A 22 -17.96 -1.49 20.95
CA ARG A 22 -16.90 -2.08 21.77
C ARG A 22 -17.47 -2.89 22.94
N ASP A 23 -18.46 -2.34 23.65
CA ASP A 23 -19.09 -3.01 24.80
C ASP A 23 -19.91 -4.26 24.39
N VAL A 24 -20.46 -4.28 23.17
CA VAL A 24 -21.08 -5.47 22.57
C VAL A 24 -20.00 -6.51 22.26
N LEU A 25 -18.94 -6.11 21.54
CA LEU A 25 -17.87 -7.03 21.12
C LEU A 25 -17.16 -7.67 22.31
N ASN A 26 -16.94 -6.93 23.41
CA ASN A 26 -16.36 -7.46 24.65
C ASN A 26 -17.20 -8.57 25.31
N LYS A 27 -18.45 -8.78 24.89
CA LYS A 27 -19.34 -9.85 25.39
C LYS A 27 -19.49 -11.00 24.41
N GLU A 28 -19.03 -10.84 23.17
CA GLU A 28 -19.09 -11.88 22.15
C GLU A 28 -17.98 -12.91 22.37
N GLN A 29 -18.22 -14.14 21.93
CA GLN A 29 -17.20 -15.19 21.90
C GLN A 29 -16.34 -15.10 20.63
N GLU A 30 -16.95 -14.65 19.53
CA GLU A 30 -16.28 -14.43 18.26
C GLU A 30 -16.99 -13.37 17.42
N PHE A 31 -16.24 -12.68 16.57
CA PHE A 31 -16.79 -11.79 15.55
C PHE A 31 -15.94 -11.82 14.28
N SER A 32 -16.57 -11.56 13.14
CA SER A 32 -15.87 -11.44 11.86
C SER A 32 -15.52 -10.00 11.56
N VAL A 33 -14.42 -9.79 10.84
CA VAL A 33 -13.91 -8.46 10.47
C VAL A 33 -13.47 -8.46 9.01
N ASP A 34 -13.70 -7.34 8.34
CA ASP A 34 -13.14 -7.01 7.04
C ASP A 34 -12.87 -5.50 6.97
N LEU A 35 -12.05 -5.07 6.01
CA LEU A 35 -11.70 -3.67 5.79
C LEU A 35 -11.81 -3.28 4.31
N GLU A 36 -12.23 -2.04 4.07
CA GLU A 36 -12.16 -1.45 2.74
C GLU A 36 -11.07 -0.39 2.67
N HIS A 37 -10.24 -0.46 1.65
CA HIS A 37 -9.02 0.33 1.54
C HIS A 37 -8.92 1.08 0.21
N ASN A 38 -8.38 2.30 0.25
CA ASN A 38 -8.02 3.06 -0.95
C ASN A 38 -6.52 3.34 -0.99
N ALA A 39 -5.85 2.77 -2.00
CA ALA A 39 -4.42 2.99 -2.26
C ALA A 39 -4.15 3.93 -3.45
N GLN A 40 -5.17 4.34 -4.20
CA GLN A 40 -4.96 5.09 -5.44
C GLN A 40 -4.67 6.57 -5.16
N ARG A 41 -5.31 7.13 -4.14
CA ARG A 41 -5.29 8.55 -3.81
C ARG A 41 -4.78 8.81 -2.38
N SER A 42 -3.80 8.01 -1.99
CA SER A 42 -3.01 8.11 -0.76
C SER A 42 -1.67 7.41 -1.02
N PHE A 43 -0.57 7.95 -0.51
CA PHE A 43 0.75 7.36 -0.68
C PHE A 43 0.91 6.09 0.14
N LEU A 44 0.57 6.15 1.43
CA LEU A 44 0.63 5.01 2.33
C LEU A 44 -0.60 4.11 2.19
N GLY A 45 -1.69 4.63 1.63
CA GLY A 45 -3.00 4.01 1.60
C GLY A 45 -3.87 4.47 2.77
N LEU A 46 -5.18 4.26 2.64
CA LEU A 46 -6.18 4.75 3.59
C LEU A 46 -7.28 3.70 3.82
N THR A 47 -7.48 3.28 5.07
CA THR A 47 -8.63 2.45 5.45
C THR A 47 -9.88 3.31 5.51
N CYS A 48 -10.85 3.00 4.67
CA CYS A 48 -12.03 3.82 4.42
C CYS A 48 -13.30 3.29 5.09
N LEU A 49 -13.32 2.00 5.46
CA LEU A 49 -14.45 1.37 6.13
C LEU A 49 -13.95 0.15 6.91
N MET A 50 -14.61 -0.15 8.02
CA MET A 50 -14.42 -1.40 8.75
C MET A 50 -15.79 -2.07 8.92
N GLN A 51 -15.85 -3.36 8.61
CA GLN A 51 -17.04 -4.17 8.75
C GLN A 51 -16.83 -5.15 9.89
N ILE A 52 -17.84 -5.30 10.73
CA ILE A 52 -17.84 -6.30 11.79
C ILE A 52 -19.20 -7.00 11.78
N SER A 53 -19.20 -8.33 11.87
CA SER A 53 -20.43 -9.08 12.12
C SER A 53 -20.29 -9.92 13.37
N THR A 54 -21.31 -9.87 14.22
CA THR A 54 -21.52 -10.85 15.28
C THR A 54 -22.45 -11.95 14.78
N ARG A 55 -22.86 -12.88 15.65
CA ARG A 55 -23.85 -13.89 15.28
C ARG A 55 -25.25 -13.29 15.10
N GLN A 56 -25.49 -12.07 15.57
CA GLN A 56 -26.81 -11.47 15.69
C GLN A 56 -26.99 -10.22 14.84
N MET A 57 -25.94 -9.40 14.68
CA MET A 57 -25.97 -8.07 14.05
C MET A 57 -24.76 -7.85 13.14
N ASP A 58 -24.94 -6.97 12.15
CA ASP A 58 -23.87 -6.47 11.29
C ASP A 58 -23.59 -4.99 11.60
N TYR A 59 -22.33 -4.60 11.53
CA TYR A 59 -21.85 -3.26 11.79
C TYR A 59 -21.01 -2.77 10.61
N ILE A 60 -21.28 -1.53 10.20
CA ILE A 60 -20.42 -0.78 9.28
C ILE A 60 -19.92 0.44 10.04
N ILE A 61 -18.61 0.53 10.21
CA ILE A 61 -17.94 1.60 10.93
C ILE A 61 -17.32 2.54 9.91
N ASP A 62 -17.72 3.81 9.99
CA ASP A 62 -17.11 4.90 9.24
C ASP A 62 -15.94 5.47 10.05
N PRO A 63 -14.67 5.18 9.67
CA PRO A 63 -13.53 5.61 10.46
C PRO A 63 -13.27 7.11 10.34
N PHE A 64 -13.83 7.82 9.36
CA PHE A 64 -13.45 9.21 9.12
C PHE A 64 -13.83 10.16 10.26
N PRO A 65 -15.07 10.16 10.80
CA PRO A 65 -15.39 10.98 11.97
C PRO A 65 -14.77 10.44 13.27
N LEU A 66 -14.26 9.20 13.24
CA LEU A 66 -13.84 8.42 14.42
C LEU A 66 -12.34 8.15 14.45
N TRP A 67 -11.57 8.73 13.54
CA TRP A 67 -10.21 8.29 13.20
C TRP A 67 -9.31 8.14 14.43
N ASN A 68 -9.36 9.15 15.29
CA ASN A 68 -8.55 9.23 16.51
C ASN A 68 -9.10 8.38 17.66
N ASP A 69 -10.36 7.93 17.59
CA ASP A 69 -11.03 7.14 18.62
C ASP A 69 -11.08 5.64 18.28
N MET A 70 -10.74 5.25 17.05
CA MET A 70 -10.77 3.83 16.62
C MET A 70 -9.93 2.91 17.51
N HIS A 71 -8.89 3.45 18.16
CA HIS A 71 -8.01 2.72 19.07
C HIS A 71 -8.75 2.02 20.23
N ILE A 72 -9.96 2.46 20.61
CA ILE A 72 -10.75 1.80 21.67
C ILE A 72 -11.16 0.36 21.30
N LEU A 73 -11.16 0.03 20.01
CA LEU A 73 -11.42 -1.33 19.53
C LEU A 73 -10.26 -2.28 19.85
N ASN A 74 -9.11 -1.80 20.34
CA ASN A 74 -8.06 -2.69 20.86
C ASN A 74 -8.58 -3.57 22.00
N GLU A 75 -9.50 -3.09 22.84
CA GLU A 75 -10.07 -3.90 23.93
C GLU A 75 -10.58 -5.26 23.42
N PRO A 76 -11.57 -5.34 22.50
CA PRO A 76 -12.03 -6.63 21.96
C PRO A 76 -11.03 -7.28 20.98
N PHE A 77 -10.27 -6.49 20.22
CA PHE A 77 -9.33 -7.04 19.21
C PHE A 77 -8.10 -7.72 19.84
N THR A 78 -7.70 -7.32 21.04
CA THR A 78 -6.54 -7.89 21.76
C THR A 78 -6.92 -8.83 22.90
N ASP A 79 -8.21 -8.97 23.23
CA ASP A 79 -8.67 -9.99 24.19
C ASP A 79 -8.43 -11.40 23.62
N PRO A 80 -7.60 -12.24 24.27
CA PRO A 80 -7.33 -13.60 23.81
C PRO A 80 -8.53 -14.54 23.92
N ASN A 81 -9.56 -14.20 24.70
CA ASN A 81 -10.75 -15.03 24.86
C ASN A 81 -11.77 -14.83 23.73
N ILE A 82 -11.64 -13.75 22.97
CA ILE A 82 -12.55 -13.41 21.88
C ILE A 82 -11.86 -13.76 20.56
N LEU A 83 -12.50 -14.57 19.73
CA LEU A 83 -11.94 -14.96 18.43
C LEU A 83 -12.29 -13.93 17.35
N LYS A 84 -11.27 -13.46 16.64
CA LYS A 84 -11.44 -12.60 15.45
C LYS A 84 -11.32 -13.42 14.19
N VAL A 85 -12.35 -13.42 13.33
CA VAL A 85 -12.36 -14.18 12.09
C VAL A 85 -12.17 -13.25 10.89
N PHE A 86 -11.16 -13.53 10.08
CA PHE A 86 -10.86 -12.79 8.85
C PHE A 86 -10.82 -13.72 7.62
N HIS A 87 -10.73 -13.13 6.43
CA HIS A 87 -10.45 -13.85 5.20
C HIS A 87 -9.31 -13.19 4.41
N GLY A 88 -8.10 -13.73 4.52
CA GLY A 88 -6.91 -13.20 3.85
C GLY A 88 -6.38 -11.93 4.53
N ALA A 89 -6.14 -12.01 5.83
CA ALA A 89 -5.90 -10.85 6.70
C ALA A 89 -4.54 -10.17 6.50
N ASP A 90 -3.69 -10.66 5.59
CA ASP A 90 -2.29 -10.21 5.45
C ASP A 90 -2.17 -8.68 5.24
N SER A 91 -3.13 -8.05 4.54
CA SER A 91 -3.16 -6.59 4.39
C SER A 91 -3.89 -5.89 5.52
N ASP A 92 -4.98 -6.49 6.04
CA ASP A 92 -5.82 -5.89 7.07
C ASP A 92 -5.06 -5.64 8.36
N ILE A 93 -4.25 -6.62 8.80
CA ILE A 93 -3.41 -6.49 10.00
C ILE A 93 -2.49 -5.27 9.89
N VAL A 94 -1.90 -5.04 8.72
CA VAL A 94 -1.00 -3.93 8.47
C VAL A 94 -1.75 -2.59 8.46
N TRP A 95 -2.96 -2.58 7.88
CA TRP A 95 -3.80 -1.38 7.80
C TRP A 95 -4.36 -0.96 9.16
N LEU A 96 -4.80 -1.92 9.98
CA LEU A 96 -5.25 -1.69 11.37
C LEU A 96 -4.17 -0.99 12.21
N GLN A 97 -2.92 -1.45 12.09
CA GLN A 97 -1.79 -0.86 12.78
C GLN A 97 -1.47 0.55 12.26
N ARG A 98 -1.38 0.69 10.93
CA ARG A 98 -0.99 1.94 10.27
C ARG A 98 -1.96 3.08 10.61
N ASP A 99 -3.25 2.82 10.53
CA ASP A 99 -4.28 3.87 10.57
C ASP A 99 -4.85 4.09 11.97
N PHE A 100 -4.99 3.03 12.77
CA PHE A 100 -5.75 3.09 14.03
C PHE A 100 -4.96 2.61 15.25
N GLY A 101 -3.75 2.07 15.07
CA GLY A 101 -2.99 1.45 16.15
C GLY A 101 -3.70 0.23 16.75
N ILE A 102 -4.51 -0.48 15.96
CA ILE A 102 -5.23 -1.69 16.40
C ILE A 102 -4.39 -2.92 16.10
N TYR A 103 -4.30 -3.83 17.08
CA TYR A 103 -3.62 -5.12 16.96
C TYR A 103 -4.61 -6.27 17.16
N VAL A 104 -4.33 -7.44 16.59
CA VAL A 104 -5.21 -8.62 16.68
C VAL A 104 -4.52 -9.73 17.46
N VAL A 105 -5.21 -10.27 18.47
CA VAL A 105 -4.79 -11.46 19.24
C VAL A 105 -5.89 -12.50 19.12
N ASN A 106 -5.54 -13.79 18.99
CA ASN A 106 -6.52 -14.88 18.75
C ASN A 106 -7.35 -14.64 17.48
N MET A 107 -6.73 -14.93 16.34
CA MET A 107 -7.31 -14.74 15.01
C MET A 107 -7.43 -16.08 14.29
N PHE A 108 -8.49 -16.24 13.50
CA PHE A 108 -8.64 -17.35 12.56
C PHE A 108 -8.82 -16.81 11.14
N ASP A 109 -7.86 -17.12 10.26
CA ASP A 109 -7.92 -16.74 8.85
C ASP A 109 -8.50 -17.88 8.01
N THR A 110 -9.72 -17.66 7.50
CA THR A 110 -10.41 -18.63 6.66
C THR A 110 -9.70 -18.88 5.32
N TYR A 111 -8.91 -17.94 4.79
CA TYR A 111 -8.08 -18.15 3.60
C TYR A 111 -7.00 -19.22 3.88
N LYS A 112 -6.31 -19.12 5.02
CA LYS A 112 -5.30 -20.11 5.42
C LYS A 112 -5.95 -21.48 5.65
N ALA A 113 -7.12 -21.52 6.28
CA ALA A 113 -7.90 -22.74 6.45
C ALA A 113 -8.26 -23.43 5.11
N MET A 114 -8.69 -22.64 4.11
CA MET A 114 -8.99 -23.18 2.78
C MET A 114 -7.76 -23.76 2.07
N ARG A 115 -6.56 -23.17 2.28
CA ARG A 115 -5.30 -23.71 1.77
C ARG A 115 -4.98 -25.06 2.41
N VAL A 116 -5.11 -25.16 3.74
CA VAL A 116 -4.86 -26.41 4.48
C VAL A 116 -5.83 -27.51 4.04
N LEU A 117 -7.09 -27.17 3.80
CA LEU A 117 -8.11 -28.08 3.28
C LEU A 117 -8.04 -28.34 1.76
N ASN A 118 -7.02 -27.82 1.07
CA ASN A 118 -6.78 -28.00 -0.36
C ASN A 118 -7.98 -27.63 -1.26
N PHE A 119 -8.64 -26.50 -0.98
CA PHE A 119 -9.71 -26.00 -1.85
C PHE A 119 -9.18 -25.65 -3.25
N SER A 120 -10.04 -25.78 -4.26
CA SER A 120 -9.69 -25.44 -5.66
C SER A 120 -9.41 -23.95 -5.88
N LYS A 121 -10.05 -23.08 -5.08
CA LYS A 121 -9.90 -21.63 -5.09
C LYS A 121 -9.93 -21.14 -3.65
N PHE A 122 -9.24 -20.05 -3.36
CA PHE A 122 -9.11 -19.54 -2.00
C PHE A 122 -9.85 -18.21 -1.75
N SER A 123 -10.60 -17.70 -2.73
CA SER A 123 -11.33 -16.43 -2.61
C SER A 123 -12.56 -16.53 -1.70
N TYR A 124 -12.90 -15.45 -0.99
CA TYR A 124 -14.08 -15.36 -0.13
C TYR A 124 -15.39 -15.72 -0.87
N GLN A 125 -15.56 -15.23 -2.10
CA GLN A 125 -16.72 -15.60 -2.93
C GLN A 125 -16.84 -17.12 -3.11
N HIS A 126 -15.74 -17.83 -3.34
CA HIS A 126 -15.75 -19.28 -3.46
C HIS A 126 -16.08 -19.96 -2.13
N LEU A 127 -15.58 -19.42 -1.01
CA LEU A 127 -15.90 -19.91 0.33
C LEU A 127 -17.39 -19.81 0.62
N VAL A 128 -17.98 -18.63 0.40
CA VAL A 128 -19.41 -18.38 0.62
C VAL A 128 -20.28 -19.20 -0.32
N GLN A 129 -19.90 -19.34 -1.59
CA GLN A 129 -20.61 -20.22 -2.53
C GLN A 129 -20.58 -21.67 -2.05
N THR A 130 -19.44 -22.15 -1.54
CA THR A 130 -19.28 -23.54 -1.11
C THR A 130 -19.98 -23.84 0.21
N CYS A 131 -19.98 -22.90 1.16
CA CYS A 131 -20.52 -23.11 2.50
C CYS A 131 -21.99 -22.69 2.64
N CYS A 132 -22.39 -21.62 1.93
CA CYS A 132 -23.71 -21.01 2.06
C CYS A 132 -24.58 -21.17 0.80
N ASN A 133 -24.04 -21.73 -0.30
CA ASN A 133 -24.68 -21.77 -1.61
C ASN A 133 -25.16 -20.39 -2.09
N HIS A 134 -24.41 -19.34 -1.75
CA HIS A 134 -24.72 -17.96 -2.07
C HIS A 134 -23.60 -17.31 -2.89
N THR A 135 -23.97 -16.55 -3.93
CA THR A 135 -23.02 -15.87 -4.82
C THR A 135 -22.91 -14.40 -4.44
N LEU A 136 -21.73 -13.99 -3.97
CA LEU A 136 -21.43 -12.58 -3.71
C LEU A 136 -21.25 -11.79 -5.00
N ASP A 137 -21.73 -10.54 -5.00
CA ASP A 137 -21.46 -9.56 -6.06
C ASP A 137 -20.00 -9.09 -5.95
N LYS A 138 -19.38 -8.73 -7.08
CA LYS A 138 -18.01 -8.23 -7.19
C LYS A 138 -17.93 -6.77 -7.63
N LYS A 139 -19.06 -6.12 -7.90
CA LYS A 139 -19.11 -4.79 -8.51
C LYS A 139 -18.31 -3.72 -7.76
N PHE A 140 -18.23 -3.80 -6.43
CA PHE A 140 -17.64 -2.75 -5.60
C PHE A 140 -16.22 -3.04 -5.11
N GLN A 141 -15.60 -4.15 -5.53
CA GLN A 141 -14.23 -4.52 -5.12
C GLN A 141 -13.17 -3.45 -5.47
N LYS A 142 -13.42 -2.62 -6.51
CA LYS A 142 -12.53 -1.52 -6.93
C LYS A 142 -13.21 -0.15 -6.83
N ALA A 143 -14.26 -0.04 -6.00
CA ALA A 143 -14.95 1.22 -5.79
C ALA A 143 -14.09 2.21 -5.00
N ASP A 144 -14.39 3.51 -5.13
CA ASP A 144 -13.79 4.52 -4.27
C ASP A 144 -14.55 4.58 -2.93
N TRP A 145 -14.05 3.83 -1.94
CA TRP A 145 -14.64 3.75 -0.61
C TRP A 145 -14.53 5.02 0.24
N ARG A 146 -13.89 6.07 -0.29
CA ARG A 146 -13.84 7.38 0.37
C ARG A 146 -15.13 8.18 0.15
N LEU A 147 -15.96 7.80 -0.81
CA LEU A 147 -17.18 8.54 -1.14
C LEU A 147 -18.14 8.55 0.05
N ARG A 148 -18.70 9.72 0.35
CA ARG A 148 -19.74 9.93 1.35
C ARG A 148 -20.86 10.81 0.78
N PRO A 149 -22.14 10.54 1.13
CA PRO A 149 -22.61 9.40 1.92
C PRO A 149 -22.50 8.07 1.16
N LEU A 150 -22.31 6.95 1.88
CA LEU A 150 -22.33 5.61 1.28
C LEU A 150 -23.74 5.27 0.78
N THR A 151 -23.84 4.85 -0.48
CA THR A 151 -25.11 4.40 -1.05
C THR A 151 -25.55 3.08 -0.45
N ILE A 152 -26.84 2.75 -0.57
CA ILE A 152 -27.39 1.46 -0.08
C ILE A 152 -26.63 0.28 -0.70
N ALA A 153 -26.27 0.36 -1.97
CA ALA A 153 -25.52 -0.69 -2.65
C ALA A 153 -24.13 -0.92 -2.04
N HIS A 154 -23.40 0.15 -1.68
CA HIS A 154 -22.13 0.05 -0.98
C HIS A 154 -22.30 -0.60 0.39
N LYS A 155 -23.32 -0.20 1.16
CA LYS A 155 -23.60 -0.77 2.49
C LYS A 155 -23.95 -2.26 2.40
N THR A 156 -24.76 -2.66 1.41
CA THR A 156 -25.11 -4.06 1.19
C THR A 156 -23.90 -4.90 0.78
N TYR A 157 -23.03 -4.36 -0.07
CA TYR A 157 -21.78 -5.03 -0.42
C TYR A 157 -20.90 -5.21 0.81
N ALA A 158 -20.56 -4.11 1.50
CA ALA A 158 -19.69 -4.10 2.67
C ALA A 158 -20.16 -5.10 3.74
N ARG A 159 -21.44 -5.08 4.13
CA ARG A 159 -21.92 -6.02 5.14
C ARG A 159 -21.81 -7.49 4.71
N SER A 160 -21.90 -7.78 3.40
CA SER A 160 -21.85 -9.15 2.90
C SER A 160 -20.46 -9.78 3.04
N ASP A 161 -19.41 -8.96 3.15
CA ASP A 161 -18.03 -9.41 3.32
C ASP A 161 -17.76 -10.02 4.71
N THR A 162 -18.53 -9.62 5.74
CA THR A 162 -18.42 -10.21 7.09
C THR A 162 -19.60 -11.09 7.50
N HIS A 163 -20.80 -10.85 6.95
CA HIS A 163 -22.05 -11.47 7.39
C HIS A 163 -22.02 -13.01 7.38
N TYR A 164 -21.46 -13.61 6.32
CA TYR A 164 -21.40 -15.06 6.15
C TYR A 164 -20.15 -15.69 6.79
N LEU A 165 -19.17 -14.87 7.19
CA LEU A 165 -17.82 -15.33 7.50
C LEU A 165 -17.78 -16.21 8.75
N LEU A 166 -18.54 -15.89 9.79
CA LEU A 166 -18.65 -16.72 10.99
C LEU A 166 -19.27 -18.10 10.72
N HIS A 167 -20.26 -18.17 9.82
CA HIS A 167 -20.80 -19.47 9.40
C HIS A 167 -19.78 -20.28 8.59
N CYS A 168 -19.02 -19.61 7.72
CA CYS A 168 -17.94 -20.24 6.97
C CYS A 168 -16.85 -20.76 7.91
N TYR A 169 -16.49 -20.00 8.95
CA TYR A 169 -15.60 -20.45 10.01
C TYR A 169 -16.07 -21.76 10.65
N ASP A 170 -17.35 -21.86 11.06
CA ASP A 170 -17.87 -23.08 11.68
C ASP A 170 -17.73 -24.30 10.76
N GLN A 171 -17.99 -24.12 9.47
CA GLN A 171 -17.91 -25.20 8.48
C GLN A 171 -16.46 -25.60 8.21
N LEU A 172 -15.54 -24.63 8.11
CA LEU A 172 -14.11 -24.89 7.94
C LEU A 172 -13.54 -25.59 9.16
N ARG A 173 -13.88 -25.14 10.37
CA ARG A 173 -13.47 -25.76 11.62
C ARG A 173 -13.95 -27.21 11.71
N LYS A 174 -15.20 -27.50 11.37
CA LYS A 174 -15.72 -28.88 11.31
C LYS A 174 -14.94 -29.74 10.33
N ARG A 175 -14.61 -29.22 9.15
CA ARG A 175 -13.83 -29.93 8.13
C ARG A 175 -12.40 -30.21 8.60
N LEU A 176 -11.74 -29.22 9.21
CA LEU A 176 -10.40 -29.36 9.77
C LEU A 176 -10.35 -30.46 10.84
N LEU A 177 -11.29 -30.45 11.78
CA LEU A 177 -11.40 -31.48 12.83
C LEU A 177 -11.72 -32.87 12.25
N SER A 178 -12.53 -32.95 11.19
CA SER A 178 -12.86 -34.24 10.56
C SER A 178 -11.70 -34.87 9.78
N GLN A 179 -10.73 -34.07 9.34
CA GLN A 179 -9.54 -34.51 8.63
C GLN A 179 -8.31 -34.61 9.55
N GLU A 180 -8.51 -34.35 10.84
CA GLU A 180 -7.47 -34.45 11.84
C GLU A 180 -7.04 -35.91 12.03
N ASN A 181 -5.74 -36.15 12.01
CA ASN A 181 -5.14 -37.45 12.30
C ASN A 181 -4.26 -37.31 13.55
N ALA A 182 -3.99 -38.41 14.25
CA ALA A 182 -3.21 -38.41 15.50
C ALA A 182 -1.81 -37.75 15.40
N ALA A 183 -1.29 -37.54 14.19
CA ALA A 183 -0.02 -36.87 13.92
C ALA A 183 -0.14 -35.40 13.48
N ASN A 184 -1.32 -34.93 13.05
CA ASN A 184 -1.51 -33.61 12.42
C ASN A 184 -2.76 -32.91 12.97
N ASN A 185 -2.56 -32.00 13.92
CA ASN A 185 -3.60 -31.05 14.35
C ASN A 185 -3.72 -29.91 13.33
N LEU A 186 -4.56 -30.13 12.30
CA LEU A 186 -4.76 -29.16 11.22
C LEU A 186 -5.35 -27.84 11.71
N LEU A 187 -6.20 -27.90 12.75
CA LEU A 187 -6.84 -26.72 13.32
C LEU A 187 -5.81 -25.83 14.00
N GLU A 188 -4.95 -26.41 14.84
CA GLU A 188 -3.84 -25.70 15.49
C GLU A 188 -2.86 -25.12 14.47
N PHE A 189 -2.56 -25.85 13.39
CA PHE A 189 -1.74 -25.32 12.30
C PHE A 189 -2.33 -24.04 11.69
N VAL A 190 -3.64 -24.00 11.45
CA VAL A 190 -4.31 -22.79 10.93
C VAL A 190 -4.25 -21.64 11.94
N TYR A 191 -4.45 -21.89 13.23
CA TYR A 191 -4.30 -20.87 14.26
C TYR A 191 -2.87 -20.35 14.34
N ASN A 192 -1.87 -21.22 14.21
CA ASN A 192 -0.46 -20.82 14.18
C ASN A 192 -0.15 -19.94 12.98
N GLU A 193 -0.59 -20.30 11.77
CA GLU A 193 -0.45 -19.48 10.56
C GLU A 193 -1.17 -18.11 10.69
N SER A 194 -2.35 -18.12 11.32
CA SER A 194 -3.12 -16.91 11.60
C SER A 194 -2.39 -16.02 12.61
N ALA A 195 -1.80 -16.61 13.65
CA ALA A 195 -0.97 -15.90 14.63
C ALA A 195 0.29 -15.30 13.97
N GLN A 196 0.96 -16.02 13.06
CA GLN A 196 2.08 -15.46 12.29
C GLN A 196 1.66 -14.23 11.46
N THR A 197 0.44 -14.25 10.92
CA THR A 197 -0.12 -13.09 10.20
C THR A 197 -0.33 -11.91 11.16
N CYS A 198 -0.81 -12.16 12.37
CA CYS A 198 -0.97 -11.12 13.40
C CYS A 198 0.35 -10.52 13.89
N LEU A 199 1.45 -11.29 13.83
CA LEU A 199 2.80 -10.83 14.18
C LEU A 199 3.44 -9.95 13.10
N THR A 200 2.81 -9.80 11.93
CA THR A 200 3.31 -8.88 10.91
C THR A 200 3.25 -7.44 11.41
N VAL A 201 4.33 -6.70 11.21
CA VAL A 201 4.45 -5.31 11.67
C VAL A 201 4.47 -4.38 10.48
N TYR A 202 3.62 -3.36 10.49
CA TYR A 202 3.64 -2.31 9.48
C TYR A 202 5.01 -1.63 9.43
N LYS A 203 5.55 -1.51 8.22
CA LYS A 203 6.78 -0.77 7.94
C LYS A 203 6.51 0.23 6.84
N LYS A 204 6.82 1.51 7.09
CA LYS A 204 6.71 2.56 6.08
C LYS A 204 7.58 2.18 4.87
N PRO A 205 7.05 2.30 3.64
CA PRO A 205 7.81 2.00 2.43
C PRO A 205 8.99 2.98 2.31
N LYS A 206 10.20 2.41 2.26
CA LYS A 206 11.44 3.16 2.02
C LYS A 206 11.64 3.35 0.53
N PHE A 207 12.21 4.48 0.14
CA PHE A 207 12.58 4.71 -1.25
C PHE A 207 13.72 3.77 -1.65
N GLU A 208 13.47 2.91 -2.63
CA GLU A 208 14.49 2.07 -3.28
C GLU A 208 15.04 2.84 -4.49
N SER A 209 16.31 3.29 -4.44
CA SER A 209 16.94 4.01 -5.56
C SER A 209 16.89 3.21 -6.85
N ASP A 210 17.12 1.90 -6.74
CA ASP A 210 17.25 0.98 -7.88
C ASP A 210 15.94 0.22 -8.13
N GLY A 211 14.84 0.61 -7.46
CA GLY A 211 13.54 -0.06 -7.57
C GLY A 211 12.98 -0.06 -9.01
N TYR A 212 13.38 0.90 -9.84
CA TYR A 212 12.99 0.96 -11.25
C TYR A 212 13.59 -0.16 -12.10
N GLU A 213 14.62 -0.88 -11.65
CA GLU A 213 15.24 -1.96 -12.41
C GLU A 213 14.26 -3.11 -12.70
N LYS A 214 13.32 -3.34 -11.78
CA LYS A 214 12.22 -4.30 -11.94
C LYS A 214 11.38 -3.99 -13.19
N LEU A 215 11.29 -2.72 -13.60
CA LEU A 215 10.56 -2.30 -14.79
C LEU A 215 11.31 -2.58 -16.11
N LEU A 216 12.63 -2.80 -16.03
CA LEU A 216 13.50 -3.01 -17.18
C LEU A 216 13.66 -4.49 -17.55
N VAL A 217 13.22 -5.40 -16.67
CA VAL A 217 13.28 -6.84 -16.91
C VAL A 217 12.49 -7.20 -18.18
N GLY A 218 13.15 -7.86 -19.13
CA GLY A 218 12.56 -8.25 -20.43
C GLY A 218 12.42 -7.12 -21.45
N ARG A 219 12.95 -5.92 -21.19
CA ARG A 219 12.97 -4.78 -22.12
C ARG A 219 14.33 -4.57 -22.78
N LYS A 220 14.36 -3.75 -23.83
CA LYS A 220 15.62 -3.31 -24.45
C LYS A 220 16.44 -2.49 -23.45
N PRO A 221 17.77 -2.67 -23.43
CA PRO A 221 18.62 -1.90 -22.52
C PRO A 221 18.57 -0.41 -22.88
N LEU A 222 18.29 0.41 -21.87
CA LEU A 222 18.34 1.87 -21.98
C LEU A 222 19.81 2.34 -22.05
N ASN A 223 20.08 3.40 -22.81
CA ASN A 223 21.41 4.03 -22.83
C ASN A 223 21.68 4.81 -21.53
N SER A 224 22.91 5.30 -21.33
CA SER A 224 23.29 5.99 -20.08
C SER A 224 22.43 7.22 -19.77
N ARG A 225 22.03 8.00 -20.79
CA ARG A 225 21.16 9.18 -20.64
C ARG A 225 19.74 8.80 -20.25
N GLN A 226 19.19 7.78 -20.91
CA GLN A 226 17.85 7.28 -20.64
C GLN A 226 17.75 6.65 -19.25
N GLN A 227 18.77 5.91 -18.81
CA GLN A 227 18.85 5.38 -17.45
C GLN A 227 18.92 6.50 -16.41
N PHE A 228 19.74 7.53 -16.66
CA PHE A 228 19.83 8.68 -15.79
C PHE A 228 18.49 9.42 -15.68
N ALA A 229 17.80 9.63 -16.81
CA ALA A 229 16.45 10.20 -16.83
C ALA A 229 15.46 9.35 -16.03
N LEU A 230 15.46 8.02 -16.22
CA LEU A 230 14.56 7.12 -15.51
C LEU A 230 14.79 7.17 -13.99
N ALA A 231 16.04 7.15 -13.54
CA ALA A 231 16.38 7.24 -12.12
C ALA A 231 15.96 8.58 -11.51
N ALA A 232 16.17 9.69 -12.23
CA ALA A 232 15.75 11.01 -11.78
C ALA A 232 14.23 11.16 -11.73
N LEU A 233 13.51 10.66 -12.74
CA LEU A 233 12.04 10.62 -12.74
C LEU A 233 11.48 9.70 -11.64
N TRP A 234 12.14 8.57 -11.39
CA TRP A 234 11.78 7.64 -10.31
C TRP A 234 11.84 8.32 -8.95
N LYS A 235 12.94 9.04 -8.69
CA LYS A 235 13.13 9.83 -7.47
C LYS A 235 12.11 10.96 -7.34
N TRP A 236 11.96 11.79 -8.37
CA TRP A 236 10.98 12.89 -8.39
C TRP A 236 9.56 12.37 -8.10
N ARG A 237 9.19 11.25 -8.71
CA ARG A 237 7.87 10.66 -8.53
C ARG A 237 7.61 10.23 -7.09
N ASP A 238 8.58 9.60 -6.45
CA ASP A 238 8.46 9.18 -5.04
C ASP A 238 8.38 10.40 -4.11
N GLU A 239 9.21 11.42 -4.33
CA GLU A 239 9.19 12.67 -3.56
C GLU A 239 7.84 13.39 -3.67
N ARG A 240 7.30 13.50 -4.89
CA ARG A 240 5.99 14.13 -5.11
C ARG A 240 4.86 13.31 -4.52
N ALA A 241 4.89 12.00 -4.70
CA ALA A 241 3.90 11.07 -4.15
C ALA A 241 3.83 11.19 -2.61
N ARG A 242 4.97 11.29 -1.93
CA ARG A 242 5.03 11.51 -0.47
C ARG A 242 4.53 12.88 -0.06
N THR A 243 4.92 13.92 -0.79
CA THR A 243 4.59 15.32 -0.44
C THR A 243 3.09 15.58 -0.52
N ASP A 244 2.43 15.04 -1.55
CA ASP A 244 0.99 15.27 -1.77
C ASP A 244 0.08 14.21 -1.16
N ASP A 245 0.65 13.21 -0.49
CA ASP A 245 -0.03 11.98 -0.10
C ASP A 245 -0.83 11.38 -1.26
N GLU A 246 -0.15 11.09 -2.37
CA GLU A 246 -0.73 10.50 -3.56
C GLU A 246 0.02 9.23 -3.94
N SER A 247 -0.65 8.27 -4.59
CA SER A 247 0.05 7.05 -5.01
C SER A 247 1.05 7.36 -6.13
N PRO A 248 2.21 6.68 -6.20
CA PRO A 248 3.16 6.86 -7.29
C PRO A 248 2.52 6.62 -8.67
N GLN A 249 1.54 5.72 -8.74
CA GLN A 249 0.79 5.43 -9.96
C GLN A 249 -0.16 6.57 -10.35
N TYR A 250 -0.68 7.34 -9.40
CA TYR A 250 -1.49 8.53 -9.68
C TYR A 250 -0.62 9.73 -10.10
N VAL A 251 0.56 9.88 -9.50
CA VAL A 251 1.53 10.93 -9.87
C VAL A 251 2.04 10.73 -11.30
N LEU A 252 2.63 9.57 -11.58
CA LEU A 252 3.12 9.21 -12.91
C LEU A 252 3.18 7.68 -13.08
N PRO A 253 2.24 7.09 -13.83
CA PRO A 253 2.25 5.67 -14.18
C PRO A 253 3.57 5.16 -14.75
N CYS A 254 3.96 3.94 -14.36
CA CYS A 254 5.26 3.37 -14.73
C CYS A 254 5.51 3.36 -16.25
N HIS A 255 4.49 3.04 -17.05
CA HIS A 255 4.64 3.00 -18.52
C HIS A 255 4.90 4.38 -19.13
N MET A 256 4.27 5.45 -18.63
CA MET A 256 4.49 6.82 -19.10
C MET A 256 5.85 7.34 -18.68
N MET A 257 6.29 7.05 -17.44
CA MET A 257 7.63 7.37 -16.97
C MET A 257 8.72 6.73 -17.85
N LEU A 258 8.54 5.45 -18.19
CA LEU A 258 9.45 4.75 -19.12
C LEU A 258 9.43 5.39 -20.50
N GLN A 259 8.26 5.75 -21.02
CA GLN A 259 8.14 6.40 -22.33
C GLN A 259 8.86 7.76 -22.37
N ILE A 260 8.72 8.58 -21.34
CA ILE A 260 9.45 9.86 -21.22
C ILE A 260 10.96 9.60 -21.20
N ALA A 261 11.42 8.63 -20.41
CA ALA A 261 12.82 8.27 -20.30
C ALA A 261 13.40 7.71 -21.60
N GLU A 262 12.63 6.94 -22.38
CA GLU A 262 13.02 6.40 -23.68
C GLU A 262 13.12 7.49 -24.75
N VAL A 263 12.12 8.37 -24.84
CA VAL A 263 12.05 9.41 -25.88
C VAL A 263 13.03 10.56 -25.62
N LEU A 264 13.27 10.92 -24.35
CA LEU A 264 14.06 12.10 -23.96
C LEU A 264 13.62 13.39 -24.68
N PRO A 265 12.35 13.82 -24.54
CA PRO A 265 11.81 14.97 -25.25
C PRO A 265 12.58 16.26 -24.96
N ARG A 266 12.93 17.02 -26.00
CA ARG A 266 13.67 18.30 -25.87
C ARG A 266 12.79 19.45 -25.40
N GLU A 267 11.50 19.40 -25.69
CA GLU A 267 10.54 20.45 -25.41
C GLU A 267 9.51 19.94 -24.40
N MET A 268 8.95 20.86 -23.61
CA MET A 268 7.89 20.57 -22.62
C MET A 268 6.70 19.85 -23.26
N GLN A 269 6.31 20.25 -24.47
CA GLN A 269 5.20 19.62 -25.19
C GLN A 269 5.47 18.15 -25.52
N GLY A 270 6.72 17.77 -25.71
CA GLY A 270 7.12 16.38 -25.92
C GLY A 270 6.90 15.50 -24.68
N ILE A 271 7.02 16.06 -23.48
CA ILE A 271 6.71 15.35 -22.22
C ILE A 271 5.21 15.09 -22.15
N LEU A 272 4.39 16.11 -22.45
CA LEU A 272 2.93 15.97 -22.48
C LEU A 272 2.47 14.95 -23.52
N ALA A 273 3.09 14.92 -24.70
CA ALA A 273 2.81 13.93 -25.75
C ALA A 273 3.14 12.49 -25.33
N CYS A 274 4.06 12.29 -24.37
CA CYS A 274 4.36 10.97 -23.81
C CYS A 274 3.32 10.50 -22.79
N CYS A 275 2.34 11.34 -22.43
CA CYS A 275 1.36 11.03 -21.41
C CYS A 275 -0.08 11.15 -21.95
N SER A 276 -0.80 10.04 -22.03
CA SER A 276 -2.20 10.03 -22.47
C SER A 276 -3.05 9.10 -21.59
N PRO A 277 -3.93 9.63 -20.73
CA PRO A 277 -4.13 11.04 -20.42
C PRO A 277 -2.94 11.63 -19.62
N VAL A 278 -2.78 12.95 -19.67
CA VAL A 278 -1.71 13.65 -18.92
C VAL A 278 -2.05 13.67 -17.42
N PRO A 279 -1.20 13.11 -16.53
CA PRO A 279 -1.38 13.23 -15.09
C PRO A 279 -1.31 14.69 -14.61
N VAL A 280 -2.09 15.03 -13.58
CA VAL A 280 -2.19 16.40 -13.06
C VAL A 280 -0.83 16.92 -12.57
N HIS A 281 -0.10 16.10 -11.81
CA HIS A 281 1.23 16.44 -11.30
C HIS A 281 2.25 16.70 -12.41
N VAL A 282 2.19 15.92 -13.49
CA VAL A 282 3.04 16.13 -14.68
C VAL A 282 2.75 17.49 -15.33
N LYS A 283 1.48 17.90 -15.38
CA LYS A 283 1.10 19.20 -15.94
C LYS A 283 1.53 20.37 -15.05
N GLN A 284 1.41 20.23 -13.73
CA GLN A 284 1.77 21.27 -12.76
C GLN A 284 3.30 21.48 -12.68
N GLU A 285 4.06 20.39 -12.69
CA GLU A 285 5.53 20.41 -12.53
C GLU A 285 6.29 20.17 -13.84
N LEU A 286 5.66 20.53 -14.97
CA LEU A 286 6.23 20.30 -16.30
C LEU A 286 7.63 20.92 -16.47
N HIS A 287 7.88 22.05 -15.82
CA HIS A 287 9.17 22.74 -15.82
C HIS A 287 10.28 21.93 -15.12
N ILE A 288 9.96 21.30 -13.98
CA ILE A 288 10.90 20.44 -13.24
C ILE A 288 11.22 19.20 -14.06
N LEU A 289 10.20 18.56 -14.63
CA LEU A 289 10.37 17.40 -15.50
C LEU A 289 11.23 17.74 -16.73
N HIS A 290 11.01 18.90 -17.35
CA HIS A 290 11.82 19.37 -18.46
C HIS A 290 13.28 19.61 -18.09
N GLN A 291 13.54 20.19 -16.91
CA GLN A 291 14.90 20.37 -16.40
C GLN A 291 15.59 19.02 -16.15
N ILE A 292 14.89 18.04 -15.57
CA ILE A 292 15.40 16.67 -15.38
C ILE A 292 15.82 16.08 -16.73
N ILE A 293 14.96 16.20 -17.75
CA ILE A 293 15.26 15.63 -19.08
C ILE A 293 16.43 16.36 -19.75
N ASN A 294 16.52 17.69 -19.70
CA ASN A 294 17.67 18.42 -20.25
C ASN A 294 18.98 18.01 -19.57
N THR A 295 18.99 17.97 -18.24
CA THR A 295 20.15 17.51 -17.45
C THR A 295 20.56 16.09 -17.85
N SER A 296 19.58 15.22 -18.12
CA SER A 296 19.80 13.84 -18.57
C SER A 296 20.38 13.78 -19.98
N ARG A 297 19.99 14.69 -20.86
CA ARG A 297 20.48 14.78 -22.24
C ARG A 297 21.93 15.29 -22.32
N ASP A 298 22.32 16.14 -21.37
CA ASP A 298 23.68 16.69 -21.28
C ASP A 298 24.69 15.67 -20.74
N GLN A 299 24.23 14.56 -20.14
CA GLN A 299 25.12 13.49 -19.69
C GLN A 299 25.91 12.87 -20.86
N PRO A 300 27.17 12.45 -20.64
CA PRO A 300 27.94 11.77 -21.67
C PRO A 300 27.34 10.39 -21.99
N LEU A 301 27.41 10.00 -23.27
CA LEU A 301 27.08 8.64 -23.68
C LEU A 301 28.25 7.73 -23.33
N VAL A 302 28.06 6.90 -22.31
CA VAL A 302 29.07 5.91 -21.90
C VAL A 302 28.81 4.62 -22.69
N LYS A 303 29.82 4.15 -23.43
CA LYS A 303 29.79 2.80 -24.02
C LYS A 303 29.92 1.79 -22.89
N ARG A 304 28.80 1.23 -22.44
CA ARG A 304 28.84 0.03 -21.58
C ARG A 304 29.10 -1.19 -22.46
N PRO A 305 30.05 -2.06 -22.13
CA PRO A 305 30.13 -3.37 -22.76
C PRO A 305 28.82 -4.09 -22.44
N ILE A 306 28.08 -4.47 -23.48
CA ILE A 306 26.92 -5.34 -23.32
C ILE A 306 27.50 -6.66 -22.81
N TYR A 307 27.38 -6.94 -21.52
CA TYR A 307 27.52 -8.31 -21.05
C TYR A 307 26.27 -9.03 -21.55
N ALA A 308 26.30 -9.41 -22.83
CA ALA A 308 25.46 -10.51 -23.28
C ALA A 308 25.98 -11.68 -22.44
N PRO A 309 25.18 -12.29 -21.55
CA PRO A 309 25.55 -13.62 -21.10
C PRO A 309 25.75 -14.41 -22.39
N ASN A 310 26.95 -14.94 -22.59
CA ASN A 310 27.26 -15.76 -23.75
C ASN A 310 26.25 -16.91 -23.75
N ILE A 311 25.20 -16.79 -24.58
CA ILE A 311 24.25 -17.87 -24.86
C ILE A 311 24.95 -18.96 -25.71
N GLY A 312 26.21 -18.76 -26.09
CA GLY A 312 27.10 -19.79 -26.62
C GLY A 312 28.09 -20.28 -25.57
N SER A 313 27.96 -21.54 -25.18
CA SER A 313 28.88 -22.33 -24.33
C SER A 313 28.72 -22.18 -22.79
N LEU A 314 27.52 -22.46 -22.28
CA LEU A 314 27.36 -22.90 -20.89
C LEU A 314 27.74 -24.39 -20.79
N THR A 315 29.01 -24.70 -20.56
CA THR A 315 29.37 -25.98 -19.94
C THR A 315 29.12 -25.86 -18.44
N LEU A 316 28.51 -26.88 -17.85
CA LEU A 316 28.14 -26.95 -16.43
C LEU A 316 29.36 -26.69 -15.50
N GLU A 317 30.56 -27.04 -15.96
CA GLU A 317 31.86 -26.82 -15.30
C GLU A 317 32.27 -25.34 -15.26
N GLY A 318 31.92 -24.54 -16.27
CA GLY A 318 32.24 -23.11 -16.30
C GLY A 318 31.41 -22.30 -15.30
N VAL A 319 30.14 -22.67 -15.13
CA VAL A 319 29.21 -22.02 -14.20
C VAL A 319 29.56 -22.35 -12.75
N THR A 320 29.91 -23.61 -12.47
CA THR A 320 30.34 -24.05 -11.13
C THR A 320 31.69 -23.46 -10.72
N SER A 321 32.62 -23.28 -11.67
CA SER A 321 33.90 -22.59 -11.46
C SER A 321 33.75 -21.11 -11.09
N GLN A 322 32.80 -20.40 -11.71
CA GLN A 322 32.56 -18.98 -11.41
C GLN A 322 31.81 -18.76 -10.08
N LEU A 323 30.90 -19.66 -9.69
CA LEU A 323 30.23 -19.58 -8.39
C LEU A 323 31.18 -19.82 -7.20
N ASN A 324 32.23 -20.63 -7.40
CA ASN A 324 33.17 -21.04 -6.35
C ASN A 324 34.37 -20.10 -6.16
N LYS A 325 34.51 -19.00 -6.92
CA LYS A 325 35.56 -18.01 -6.67
C LYS A 325 35.19 -17.13 -5.46
N MET A 326 35.88 -17.39 -4.35
CA MET A 326 35.73 -16.66 -3.08
C MET A 326 36.39 -15.28 -3.20
N ASN A 327 35.61 -14.21 -3.06
CA ASN A 327 36.09 -12.82 -3.00
C ASN A 327 36.05 -12.31 -1.56
N ALA A 328 36.92 -11.35 -1.21
CA ALA A 328 37.09 -10.84 0.15
C ALA A 328 35.77 -10.33 0.78
N VAL A 329 34.87 -9.79 -0.05
CA VAL A 329 33.53 -9.34 0.36
C VAL A 329 32.60 -10.51 0.72
N LYS A 330 32.65 -11.65 0.01
CA LYS A 330 31.88 -12.86 0.39
C LYS A 330 32.45 -13.54 1.63
N ALA A 331 33.77 -13.46 1.87
CA ALA A 331 34.40 -14.02 3.06
C ALA A 331 33.94 -13.31 4.35
N MET A 332 33.62 -12.01 4.25
CA MET A 332 33.16 -11.19 5.37
C MET A 332 31.67 -11.38 5.71
N LEU A 333 30.89 -11.99 4.81
CA LEU A 333 29.44 -12.18 4.93
C LEU A 333 29.03 -13.63 5.30
N ARG A 334 29.98 -14.54 5.55
CA ARG A 334 29.64 -15.90 6.02
C ARG A 334 29.53 -15.92 7.54
N CYS A 335 28.30 -16.11 8.03
CA CYS A 335 28.02 -16.48 9.42
C CYS A 335 28.73 -17.80 9.76
N HIS A 336 29.40 -17.87 10.92
CA HIS A 336 30.17 -19.05 11.38
C HIS A 336 29.30 -20.29 11.71
N LEU A 337 27.98 -20.23 11.48
CA LEU A 337 27.02 -21.30 11.75
C LEU A 337 26.30 -21.81 10.48
N ASP A 338 26.74 -21.38 9.30
CA ASP A 338 26.16 -21.85 8.03
C ASP A 338 26.81 -23.18 7.58
N PHE A 339 26.14 -24.29 7.89
CA PHE A 339 26.55 -25.65 7.52
C PHE A 339 26.29 -26.01 6.04
N SER A 340 25.81 -25.08 5.22
CA SER A 340 25.53 -25.31 3.79
C SER A 340 26.77 -25.61 2.93
N SER A 341 27.98 -25.59 3.51
CA SER A 341 29.23 -25.88 2.79
C SER A 341 30.09 -27.01 3.37
N THR A 342 29.63 -27.72 4.41
CA THR A 342 30.22 -29.01 4.78
C THR A 342 29.56 -30.11 3.94
N LYS A 343 30.37 -30.93 3.26
CA LYS A 343 29.90 -32.13 2.53
C LYS A 343 29.40 -33.18 3.53
N TYR A 344 28.24 -32.94 4.13
CA TYR A 344 27.53 -33.93 4.91
C TYR A 344 26.88 -34.89 3.91
N ASN A 345 27.29 -36.16 3.95
CA ASN A 345 26.74 -37.19 3.09
C ASN A 345 25.58 -37.87 3.83
N GLU A 346 24.34 -37.57 3.40
CA GLU A 346 23.12 -38.01 4.13
C GLU A 346 22.96 -39.53 4.19
N GLU A 347 23.59 -40.30 3.29
CA GLU A 347 23.50 -41.77 3.28
C GLU A 347 24.30 -42.45 4.41
N ILE A 348 25.33 -41.80 4.96
CA ILE A 348 26.23 -42.43 5.95
C ILE A 348 26.21 -41.71 7.32
N ARG A 349 25.62 -40.50 7.40
CA ARG A 349 25.54 -39.69 8.63
C ARG A 349 26.88 -39.54 9.37
N ASP A 350 27.96 -39.27 8.65
CA ASP A 350 29.26 -38.97 9.26
C ASP A 350 30.08 -37.95 8.44
N ILE A 351 30.99 -37.22 9.09
CA ILE A 351 31.78 -36.13 8.48
C ILE A 351 33.15 -36.65 8.04
N VAL A 352 33.34 -36.85 6.73
CA VAL A 352 34.61 -37.33 6.17
C VAL A 352 35.61 -36.17 6.05
N THR A 353 36.72 -36.24 6.79
CA THR A 353 37.88 -35.37 6.60
C THR A 353 38.89 -36.08 5.69
N GLN A 354 39.20 -35.50 4.53
CA GLN A 354 40.33 -35.95 3.71
C GLN A 354 41.61 -35.32 4.24
N HIS A 355 42.52 -36.18 4.67
CA HIS A 355 43.91 -35.87 4.98
C HIS A 355 44.63 -35.39 3.71
N ASP A 356 45.28 -34.23 3.79
CA ASP A 356 46.43 -33.92 2.95
C ASP A 356 47.61 -33.55 3.84
N ASP A 357 48.65 -34.36 3.70
CA ASP A 357 49.90 -34.33 4.44
C ASP A 357 50.95 -33.43 3.76
N LYS A 358 51.72 -32.76 4.62
CA LYS A 358 53.14 -32.33 4.50
C LYS A 358 53.55 -30.88 4.13
N VAL A 359 53.90 -30.16 5.22
CA VAL A 359 55.24 -29.64 5.58
C VAL A 359 55.82 -28.41 4.83
N LYS A 360 55.92 -27.28 5.52
CA LYS A 360 57.18 -26.74 6.12
C LYS A 360 56.90 -25.56 7.07
N CYS A 361 57.30 -25.71 8.33
CA CYS A 361 57.48 -24.62 9.29
C CYS A 361 58.96 -24.18 9.27
N GLU A 362 59.21 -22.88 9.48
CA GLU A 362 60.35 -22.42 10.29
C GLU A 362 60.15 -20.96 10.77
N ASN A 363 59.95 -20.86 12.09
CA ASN A 363 60.50 -19.94 13.09
C ASN A 363 60.44 -18.40 12.94
N GLY A 364 59.84 -17.78 13.97
CA GLY A 364 60.14 -16.40 14.40
C GLY A 364 59.18 -15.88 15.47
N ALA A 365 59.55 -15.99 16.75
CA ALA A 365 58.85 -15.47 17.94
C ALA A 365 58.63 -13.92 17.88
N THR A 366 57.79 -13.24 18.68
CA THR A 366 57.69 -13.24 20.16
C THR A 366 56.55 -12.31 20.62
N THR A 367 56.00 -12.59 21.83
CA THR A 367 55.33 -11.69 22.82
C THR A 367 54.03 -10.94 22.43
N GLY A 368 52.94 -10.93 23.20
CA GLY A 368 52.65 -11.49 24.53
C GLY A 368 51.23 -11.10 25.02
N SER A 369 50.77 -11.83 26.05
CA SER A 369 49.79 -11.47 27.10
C SER A 369 48.36 -11.07 26.67
N GLY A 370 47.26 -11.59 27.20
CA GLY A 370 46.98 -12.48 28.33
C GLY A 370 45.51 -12.29 28.72
N ASP A 371 44.80 -13.40 28.91
CA ASP A 371 43.63 -13.70 29.76
C ASP A 371 42.52 -12.68 30.07
N GLY A 372 41.27 -13.19 30.05
CA GLY A 372 40.42 -13.08 31.24
C GLY A 372 39.02 -12.47 31.11
N PHE A 373 38.03 -13.36 31.19
CA PHE A 373 36.61 -13.22 31.51
C PHE A 373 36.08 -11.99 32.31
N LEU A 374 34.91 -11.49 31.87
CA LEU A 374 33.69 -11.06 32.60
C LEU A 374 33.78 -10.11 33.82
N SER A 375 33.24 -8.88 33.69
CA SER A 375 32.37 -8.25 34.70
C SER A 375 31.58 -7.05 34.17
N THR A 376 30.29 -7.03 34.51
CA THR A 376 29.34 -5.93 34.51
C THR A 376 29.94 -4.61 35.01
N GLU A 377 29.70 -3.49 34.29
CA GLU A 377 29.38 -2.19 34.89
C GLU A 377 28.81 -1.23 33.82
N LEU A 378 27.55 -0.85 34.04
CA LEU A 378 26.79 0.14 33.29
C LEU A 378 27.18 1.53 33.84
N TYR A 379 27.93 2.32 33.07
CA TYR A 379 28.20 3.70 33.44
C TYR A 379 27.03 4.59 33.00
N THR A 380 26.27 5.10 33.97
CA THR A 380 25.46 6.32 33.81
C THR A 380 26.25 7.48 34.41
N ILE A 381 26.60 8.45 33.58
CA ILE A 381 27.12 9.75 34.02
C ILE A 381 26.47 10.82 33.13
N GLY A 382 25.72 11.74 33.74
CA GLY A 382 25.27 12.97 33.11
C GLY A 382 23.93 13.45 33.66
N GLU A 383 23.98 14.56 34.40
CA GLU A 383 22.91 15.25 35.11
C GLU A 383 21.66 15.52 34.25
N ASP A 384 20.48 15.53 34.90
CA ASP A 384 19.20 15.95 34.35
C ASP A 384 19.30 17.37 33.75
N ASN A 385 19.66 17.46 32.47
CA ASN A 385 19.55 18.69 31.71
C ASN A 385 18.07 18.91 31.41
N GLU A 386 17.40 19.76 32.19
CA GLU A 386 16.05 20.28 31.87
C GLU A 386 15.97 20.78 30.41
N MET A 387 17.09 21.24 29.85
CA MET A 387 17.22 21.68 28.46
C MET A 387 17.18 20.54 27.43
N GLU A 388 17.65 19.33 27.78
CA GLU A 388 17.51 18.14 26.92
C GLU A 388 16.11 17.54 27.03
N SER A 389 15.52 17.57 28.23
CA SER A 389 14.12 17.22 28.45
C SER A 389 13.20 18.12 27.61
N GLU A 390 13.34 19.46 27.70
CA GLU A 390 12.58 20.40 26.86
C GLU A 390 12.85 20.23 25.36
N ARG A 391 14.07 19.86 24.96
CA ARG A 391 14.37 19.56 23.55
C ARG A 391 13.67 18.28 23.11
N LEU A 392 13.67 17.24 23.93
CA LEU A 392 12.93 15.99 23.69
C LEU A 392 11.43 16.26 23.66
N THR A 393 10.88 17.08 24.55
CA THR A 393 9.47 17.48 24.55
C THR A 393 9.12 18.30 23.31
N LYS A 394 9.97 19.25 22.89
CA LYS A 394 9.79 20.00 21.62
C LYS A 394 9.93 19.12 20.38
N VAL A 395 10.77 18.10 20.43
CA VAL A 395 10.89 17.11 19.35
C VAL A 395 9.67 16.20 19.35
N MET A 396 9.12 15.84 20.52
CA MET A 396 7.87 15.09 20.65
C MET A 396 6.67 15.92 20.17
N GLU A 397 6.53 17.19 20.56
CA GLU A 397 5.49 18.11 20.05
C GLU A 397 5.61 18.31 18.52
N LYS A 398 6.83 18.40 17.98
CA LYS A 398 7.05 18.44 16.51
C LYS A 398 6.81 17.12 15.79
N LEU A 399 6.90 16.00 16.50
CA LEU A 399 6.56 14.66 16.00
C LEU A 399 5.06 14.37 16.16
N GLU A 400 4.36 15.08 17.06
CA GLU A 400 2.90 15.10 17.22
C GLU A 400 2.22 15.94 16.13
N ASP A 401 2.94 16.89 15.51
CA ASP A 401 2.54 17.62 14.29
C ASP A 401 2.54 16.74 13.01
N TRP A 402 2.57 15.41 13.17
CA TRP A 402 2.45 14.48 12.06
C TRP A 402 0.98 14.34 11.68
N ALA A 403 0.56 15.07 10.65
CA ALA A 403 -0.78 14.95 10.09
C ALA A 403 -1.08 13.47 9.77
N THR A 404 -2.11 12.94 10.40
CA THR A 404 -2.63 11.59 10.13
C THR A 404 -3.05 11.50 8.65
N PRO A 405 -3.08 10.30 8.04
CA PRO A 405 -3.59 10.14 6.67
C PRO A 405 -4.97 10.77 6.46
N TYR A 406 -5.81 10.77 7.50
CA TYR A 406 -7.11 11.43 7.48
C TYR A 406 -7.02 12.97 7.48
N GLU A 407 -6.10 13.55 8.25
CA GLU A 407 -5.85 15.00 8.22
C GLU A 407 -5.29 15.44 6.86
N CYS A 408 -4.38 14.66 6.26
CA CYS A 408 -3.92 14.87 4.89
C CYS A 408 -5.08 14.85 3.90
N TYR A 409 -5.98 13.86 4.00
CA TYR A 409 -7.19 13.78 3.19
C TYR A 409 -8.11 15.01 3.39
N ARG A 410 -8.34 15.44 4.65
CA ARG A 410 -9.16 16.62 4.95
C ARG A 410 -8.57 17.90 4.35
N ILE A 411 -7.26 18.11 4.49
CA ILE A 411 -6.55 19.25 3.90
C ILE A 411 -6.70 19.21 2.38
N ALA A 412 -6.50 18.05 1.75
CA ALA A 412 -6.66 17.89 0.30
C ALA A 412 -8.09 18.19 -0.18
N ILE A 413 -9.13 17.79 0.57
CA ILE A 413 -10.53 18.11 0.26
C ILE A 413 -10.81 19.60 0.42
N ILE A 414 -10.30 20.23 1.48
CA ILE A 414 -10.45 21.68 1.71
C ILE A 414 -9.76 22.47 0.58
N GLU A 415 -8.56 22.04 0.17
CA GLU A 415 -7.85 22.63 -0.95
C GLU A 415 -8.55 22.44 -2.29
N GLN A 416 -9.12 21.26 -2.55
CA GLN A 416 -9.90 21.02 -3.77
C GLN A 416 -11.16 21.88 -3.79
N SER A 417 -11.81 22.04 -2.63
CA SER A 417 -13.00 22.88 -2.48
C SER A 417 -12.65 24.37 -2.62
N SER A 418 -11.52 24.83 -2.09
CA SER A 418 -11.06 26.21 -2.22
C SER A 418 -10.60 26.52 -3.65
N LYS A 419 -9.89 25.59 -4.31
CA LYS A 419 -9.54 25.66 -5.73
C LYS A 419 -10.80 25.70 -6.61
N ALA A 420 -11.77 24.81 -6.38
CA ALA A 420 -13.06 24.82 -7.09
C ALA A 420 -13.83 26.12 -6.89
N ASN A 421 -13.87 26.67 -5.67
CA ASN A 421 -14.50 27.95 -5.38
C ASN A 421 -13.77 29.13 -6.03
N SER A 422 -12.43 29.10 -6.09
CA SER A 422 -11.63 30.12 -6.77
C SER A 422 -11.82 30.08 -8.28
N GLU A 423 -11.89 28.88 -8.88
CA GLU A 423 -12.18 28.71 -10.31
C GLU A 423 -13.61 29.12 -10.67
N CYS A 424 -14.58 28.87 -9.79
CA CYS A 424 -15.95 29.37 -9.95
C CYS A 424 -16.04 30.89 -9.85
N LYS A 425 -15.31 31.52 -8.90
CA LYS A 425 -15.23 32.98 -8.79
C LYS A 425 -14.55 33.60 -10.01
N GLU A 426 -13.45 33.04 -10.48
CA GLU A 426 -12.78 33.50 -11.70
C GLU A 426 -13.67 33.34 -12.95
N LYS A 427 -14.41 32.24 -13.07
CA LYS A 427 -15.39 32.06 -14.17
C LYS A 427 -16.52 33.07 -14.07
N ASN A 428 -17.03 33.36 -12.88
CA ASN A 428 -18.08 34.37 -12.71
C ASN A 428 -17.56 35.79 -12.99
N GLU A 429 -16.34 36.14 -12.59
CA GLU A 429 -15.72 37.43 -12.93
C GLU A 429 -15.40 37.56 -14.42
N LYS A 430 -14.96 36.48 -15.09
CA LYS A 430 -14.75 36.46 -16.54
C LYS A 430 -16.07 36.57 -17.31
N THR A 431 -17.15 35.97 -16.81
CA THR A 431 -18.50 36.12 -17.39
C THR A 431 -19.03 37.54 -17.20
N ALA A 432 -18.89 38.12 -16.00
CA ALA A 432 -19.28 39.49 -15.70
C ALA A 432 -18.49 40.54 -16.51
N LYS A 433 -17.17 40.33 -16.71
CA LYS A 433 -16.36 41.19 -17.59
C LYS A 433 -16.73 41.06 -19.06
N ARG A 434 -17.21 39.90 -19.51
CA ARG A 434 -17.67 39.67 -20.88
C ARG A 434 -19.03 40.29 -21.16
N GLU A 435 -19.89 40.37 -20.14
CA GLU A 435 -21.17 41.10 -20.20
C GLU A 435 -20.97 42.62 -20.17
N GLN A 436 -19.94 43.12 -19.46
CA GLN A 436 -19.59 44.55 -19.44
C GLN A 436 -18.80 45.02 -20.68
N SER A 437 -18.32 44.09 -21.53
CA SER A 437 -17.55 44.41 -22.73
C SER A 437 -18.26 44.05 -24.05
N ALA A 438 -19.59 43.88 -24.03
CA ALA A 438 -20.36 43.70 -25.27
C ALA A 438 -20.42 45.04 -26.03
N PRO A 439 -20.02 45.11 -27.31
CA PRO A 439 -20.05 46.35 -28.07
C PRO A 439 -21.49 46.72 -28.45
N GLU A 440 -21.82 48.01 -28.36
CA GLU A 440 -23.09 48.59 -28.84
C GLU A 440 -23.44 48.11 -30.25
N GLU A 441 -24.68 47.63 -30.42
CA GLU A 441 -25.22 47.14 -31.67
C GLU A 441 -25.06 48.16 -32.80
N LYS A 442 -24.22 47.84 -33.79
CA LYS A 442 -24.24 48.52 -35.08
C LYS A 442 -25.58 48.23 -35.77
N LYS A 443 -26.48 49.22 -35.77
CA LYS A 443 -27.66 49.24 -36.64
C LYS A 443 -27.24 49.08 -38.10
N LEU A 444 -27.56 47.94 -38.71
CA LEU A 444 -27.56 47.79 -40.17
C LEU A 444 -28.68 48.67 -40.75
N TRP A 445 -28.30 49.63 -41.58
CA TRP A 445 -29.22 50.36 -42.45
C TRP A 445 -29.55 49.48 -43.67
N SER A 446 -30.82 49.09 -43.81
CA SER A 446 -31.33 48.49 -45.05
C SER A 446 -31.85 49.60 -45.97
N HIS A 447 -31.19 49.81 -47.10
CA HIS A 447 -31.76 50.59 -48.21
C HIS A 447 -32.83 49.76 -48.90
N LEU A 448 -34.10 50.05 -48.60
CA LEU A 448 -35.22 49.93 -49.53
C LEU A 448 -36.28 50.92 -49.07
N ASP A 449 -36.44 51.94 -49.89
CA ASP A 449 -37.28 53.10 -49.66
C ASP A 449 -38.77 52.76 -49.52
N SER A 450 -39.40 53.65 -48.77
CA SER A 450 -40.82 53.84 -48.53
C SER A 450 -41.66 53.97 -49.80
N THR A 451 -42.80 53.27 -49.83
CA THR A 451 -44.04 53.78 -50.43
C THR A 451 -45.25 53.41 -49.58
N THR A 452 -45.84 54.44 -48.95
CA THR A 452 -47.29 54.69 -48.83
C THR A 452 -48.23 53.53 -48.45
N ASN A 453 -48.80 53.54 -47.23
CA ASN A 453 -50.18 54.00 -46.98
C ASN A 453 -50.67 53.70 -45.55
N ASN A 454 -51.68 54.48 -45.17
CA ASN A 454 -52.27 54.77 -43.86
C ASN A 454 -53.15 53.62 -43.27
N PRO A 455 -53.89 53.78 -42.14
CA PRO A 455 -53.89 52.87 -40.99
C PRO A 455 -55.19 52.06 -40.82
N GLY A 456 -55.18 51.03 -39.96
CA GLY A 456 -56.45 50.49 -39.46
C GLY A 456 -56.41 49.12 -38.78
N PHE A 457 -57.08 49.10 -37.61
CA PHE A 457 -57.82 47.99 -36.99
C PHE A 457 -57.08 46.92 -36.15
N THR A 458 -57.32 47.01 -34.83
CA THR A 458 -57.82 45.96 -33.89
C THR A 458 -58.01 44.56 -34.50
N GLU A 459 -57.67 43.43 -33.88
CA GLU A 459 -58.38 42.79 -32.77
C GLU A 459 -57.73 41.41 -32.48
N GLU A 460 -58.19 40.78 -31.40
CA GLU A 460 -57.76 39.58 -30.66
C GLU A 460 -57.47 38.28 -31.46
N LYS A 461 -56.44 37.51 -31.04
CA LYS A 461 -56.55 36.33 -30.15
C LYS A 461 -55.19 35.68 -29.88
#